data_AF-A0A2E6QBL6-F1
#
_entry.id   AF-A0A2E6QBL6-F1
#
_cell.length_a   1.000
_cell.length_b   1.000
_cell.length_c   1.000
_cell.angle_alpha   90.00
_cell.angle_beta   90.00
_cell.angle_gamma   90.00
#
_symmetry.space_group_name_H-M   'P 1'
#
loop_
_entity.id
_entity.type
_entity.pdbx_description
1 polymer ?
#
loop_
_entity_poly.entity_id
_entity_poly.type
_entity_poly.pdbx_seq_one_letter_code
_entity_poly.pdbx_strand_id
1 'polypeptide(L)'
;MDCLTALHARAIEFVDRTTGDWLPGLLARFAFAAVLFVYFFNSAMTKFAGGPFSIADGAYFQILPSIVEAAGYDASKVAFFPWKIIVFIGSYSEVILPILIVLGLFTRIAALGMIGFVLVQSYVDIAFHGAKAATIGAWFDNLSNAVILDQRTLWVFLFLYLALKGAGKVSVDHLLDSRLGEGARTAA
;
A
#
# COMPACT_ATOMS: atom_id res chain seq x y z
N MET A 1 -15.41 -34.12 26.51
CA MET A 1 -15.09 -32.81 25.89
C MET A 1 -13.58 -32.61 25.77
N ASP A 2 -12.78 -33.11 26.72
CA ASP A 2 -11.33 -32.91 26.77
C ASP A 2 -10.54 -33.44 25.56
N CYS A 3 -10.95 -34.58 24.98
CA CYS A 3 -10.30 -35.14 23.78
C CYS A 3 -10.46 -34.24 22.54
N LEU A 4 -11.64 -33.62 22.35
CA LEU A 4 -11.90 -32.71 21.23
C LEU A 4 -11.09 -31.41 21.37
N THR A 5 -11.06 -30.84 22.58
CA THR A 5 -10.25 -29.65 22.87
C THR A 5 -8.76 -29.91 22.66
N ALA A 6 -8.25 -31.07 23.10
CA ALA A 6 -6.85 -31.46 22.92
C ALA A 6 -6.49 -31.69 21.44
N LEU A 7 -7.37 -32.33 20.68
CA LEU A 7 -7.18 -32.53 19.24
C LEU A 7 -7.17 -31.19 18.49
N HIS A 8 -8.11 -30.29 18.80
CA HIS A 8 -8.17 -28.95 18.23
C HIS A 8 -6.88 -28.15 18.52
N ALA A 9 -6.43 -28.12 19.77
CA ALA A 9 -5.21 -27.41 20.15
C ALA A 9 -3.97 -27.92 19.39
N ARG A 10 -3.82 -29.25 19.30
CA ARG A 10 -2.72 -29.87 18.53
C ARG A 10 -2.77 -29.54 17.06
N ALA A 11 -3.96 -29.50 16.46
CA ALA A 11 -4.12 -29.17 15.04
C ALA A 11 -3.71 -27.70 14.78
N ILE A 12 -4.17 -26.76 15.61
CA ILE A 12 -3.82 -25.34 15.47
C ILE A 12 -2.32 -25.11 15.71
N GLU A 13 -1.75 -25.71 16.74
CA GLU A 13 -0.30 -25.60 17.02
C GLU A 13 0.54 -26.17 15.86
N PHE A 14 0.11 -27.28 15.27
CA PHE A 14 0.76 -27.86 14.10
C PHE A 14 0.73 -26.89 12.90
N VAL A 15 -0.42 -26.28 12.62
CA VAL A 15 -0.56 -25.30 11.53
C VAL A 15 0.28 -24.05 11.82
N ASP A 16 0.23 -23.49 13.02
CA ASP A 16 0.98 -22.29 13.39
C ASP A 16 2.49 -22.52 13.28
N ARG A 17 2.99 -23.64 13.81
CA ARG A 17 4.41 -24.01 13.73
C ARG A 17 4.90 -24.21 12.29
N THR A 18 4.06 -24.75 11.41
CA THR A 18 4.44 -25.06 10.02
C THR A 18 4.27 -23.88 9.07
N THR A 19 3.37 -22.95 9.37
CA THR A 19 2.95 -21.89 8.42
C THR A 19 3.12 -20.48 8.95
N GLY A 20 3.09 -20.27 10.27
CA GLY A 20 2.98 -18.96 10.91
C GLY A 20 4.07 -17.96 10.53
N ASP A 21 5.31 -18.43 10.34
CA ASP A 21 6.44 -17.54 10.06
C ASP A 21 6.57 -17.10 8.59
N TRP A 22 5.89 -17.76 7.66
CA TRP A 22 6.13 -17.54 6.23
C TRP A 22 4.86 -17.31 5.43
N LEU A 23 3.81 -18.10 5.67
CA LEU A 23 2.62 -18.14 4.82
C LEU A 23 1.77 -16.87 4.99
N PRO A 24 1.44 -16.39 6.21
CA PRO A 24 0.59 -15.21 6.36
C PRO A 24 1.16 -13.94 5.70
N GLY A 25 2.45 -13.65 5.91
CA GLY A 25 3.12 -12.51 5.28
C GLY A 25 3.22 -12.62 3.75
N LEU A 26 3.44 -13.83 3.23
CA LEU A 26 3.43 -14.09 1.79
C LEU A 26 2.03 -13.92 1.19
N LEU A 27 1.00 -14.46 1.84
CA LEU A 27 -0.39 -14.35 1.38
C LEU A 27 -0.89 -12.91 1.41
N ALA A 28 -0.54 -12.11 2.41
CA ALA A 28 -0.88 -10.70 2.46
C ALA A 28 -0.27 -9.93 1.27
N ARG A 29 1.01 -10.19 0.95
CA ARG A 29 1.67 -9.58 -0.22
C ARG A 29 1.12 -10.11 -1.54
N PHE A 30 0.78 -11.39 -1.62
CA PHE A 30 0.12 -11.97 -2.78
C PHE A 30 -1.26 -11.36 -3.02
N ALA A 31 -2.08 -11.19 -1.98
CA ALA A 31 -3.39 -10.54 -2.07
C ALA A 31 -3.25 -9.09 -2.54
N PHE A 32 -2.27 -8.35 -2.02
CA PHE A 32 -1.92 -7.03 -2.53
C PHE A 32 -1.55 -7.07 -4.01
N ALA A 33 -0.68 -8.00 -4.42
CA ALA A 33 -0.25 -8.14 -5.81
C ALA A 33 -1.43 -8.45 -6.75
N ALA A 34 -2.32 -9.35 -6.33
CA ALA A 34 -3.46 -9.80 -7.11
C ALA A 34 -4.53 -8.72 -7.29
N VAL A 35 -4.76 -7.89 -6.27
CA VAL A 35 -5.89 -6.95 -6.24
C VAL A 35 -5.47 -5.50 -6.50
N LEU A 36 -4.32 -5.07 -5.97
CA LEU A 36 -3.97 -3.65 -5.87
C LEU A 36 -2.73 -3.27 -6.69
N PHE A 37 -1.79 -4.18 -6.90
CA PHE A 37 -0.55 -3.83 -7.60
C PHE A 37 -0.82 -3.31 -9.02
N VAL A 38 -1.61 -4.03 -9.81
CA VAL A 38 -1.95 -3.59 -11.19
C VAL A 38 -2.73 -2.28 -11.17
N TYR A 39 -3.62 -2.09 -10.19
CA TYR A 39 -4.38 -0.85 -10.01
C TYR A 39 -3.44 0.35 -9.78
N PHE A 40 -2.55 0.29 -8.78
CA PHE A 40 -1.60 1.36 -8.50
C PHE A 40 -0.59 1.56 -9.63
N PHE A 41 -0.08 0.47 -10.20
CA PHE A 41 0.92 0.53 -11.27
C PHE A 41 0.35 1.21 -12.52
N ASN A 42 -0.85 0.82 -12.95
CA ASN A 42 -1.51 1.45 -14.09
C ASN A 42 -1.82 2.93 -13.82
N SER A 43 -2.32 3.25 -12.62
CA SER A 43 -2.59 4.65 -12.23
C SER A 43 -1.31 5.49 -12.24
N ALA A 44 -0.20 4.95 -11.72
CA ALA A 44 1.07 5.64 -11.68
C ALA A 44 1.68 5.87 -13.07
N MET A 45 1.55 4.92 -14.00
CA MET A 45 2.06 5.10 -15.37
C MET A 45 1.40 6.25 -16.12
N THR A 46 0.20 6.69 -15.71
CA THR A 46 -0.42 7.90 -16.27
C THR A 46 0.21 9.21 -15.81
N LYS A 47 1.05 9.17 -14.76
CA LYS A 47 1.64 10.36 -14.11
C LYS A 47 3.04 10.70 -14.62
N PHE A 48 3.61 9.90 -15.51
CA PHE A 48 4.93 10.13 -16.10
C PHE A 48 4.82 10.35 -17.61
N ALA A 49 5.61 11.27 -18.14
CA ALA A 49 5.66 11.58 -19.57
C ALA A 49 7.10 11.49 -20.08
N GLY A 50 7.44 10.51 -20.91
CA GLY A 50 8.79 10.42 -21.51
C GLY A 50 9.88 9.87 -20.57
N GLY A 51 9.53 9.30 -19.41
CA GLY A 51 10.45 8.56 -18.55
C GLY A 51 10.26 8.81 -17.05
N PRO A 52 11.05 8.14 -16.19
CA PRO A 52 10.88 8.18 -14.74
C PRO A 52 11.25 9.53 -14.09
N PHE A 53 11.85 10.47 -14.82
CA PHE A 53 12.23 11.79 -14.30
C PHE A 53 11.33 12.93 -14.79
N SER A 54 10.28 12.61 -15.54
CA SER A 54 9.40 13.58 -16.16
C SER A 54 7.97 13.31 -15.74
N ILE A 55 7.46 14.17 -14.86
CA ILE A 55 6.08 14.12 -14.38
C ILE A 55 5.17 14.76 -15.42
N ALA A 56 4.14 14.04 -15.83
CA ALA A 56 3.15 14.53 -16.77
C ALA A 56 2.28 15.62 -16.12
N ASP A 57 1.84 16.62 -16.90
CA ASP A 57 0.92 17.65 -16.40
C ASP A 57 -0.35 17.01 -15.80
N GLY A 58 -0.82 15.90 -16.38
CA GLY A 58 -1.90 15.05 -15.87
C GLY A 58 -1.79 14.70 -14.39
N ALA A 59 -0.58 14.51 -13.86
CA ALA A 59 -0.36 14.20 -12.45
C ALA A 59 -0.78 15.35 -11.53
N TYR A 60 -0.54 16.59 -11.95
CA TYR A 60 -0.93 17.79 -11.19
C TYR A 60 -2.45 17.93 -11.12
N PHE A 61 -3.16 17.66 -12.23
CA PHE A 61 -4.62 17.67 -12.24
C PHE A 61 -5.22 16.57 -11.37
N GLN A 62 -4.60 15.39 -11.33
CA GLN A 62 -5.09 14.27 -10.51
C GLN A 62 -4.85 14.49 -9.01
N ILE A 63 -3.69 15.02 -8.62
CA ILE A 63 -3.26 15.13 -7.22
C ILE A 63 -3.69 16.47 -6.59
N LEU A 64 -3.64 17.58 -7.34
CA LEU A 64 -3.89 18.94 -6.85
C LEU A 64 -4.86 19.73 -7.76
N PRO A 65 -6.06 19.22 -8.05
CA PRO A 65 -6.97 19.83 -9.03
C PRO A 65 -7.30 21.30 -8.72
N SER A 66 -7.58 21.66 -7.47
CA SER A 66 -7.91 23.03 -7.07
C SER A 66 -6.74 24.01 -7.21
N ILE A 67 -5.50 23.54 -7.01
CA ILE A 67 -4.29 24.36 -7.17
C ILE A 67 -4.03 24.62 -8.65
N VAL A 68 -4.24 23.61 -9.49
CA VAL A 68 -4.08 23.75 -10.94
C VAL A 68 -5.16 24.65 -11.52
N GLU A 69 -6.41 24.55 -11.05
CA GLU A 69 -7.49 25.47 -11.40
C GLU A 69 -7.15 26.92 -11.03
N ALA A 70 -6.66 27.16 -9.80
CA ALA A 70 -6.21 28.49 -9.37
C ALA A 70 -5.02 29.03 -10.19
N ALA A 71 -4.22 28.14 -10.78
CA ALA A 71 -3.13 28.47 -11.69
C ALA A 71 -3.59 28.65 -13.16
N GLY A 72 -4.90 28.60 -13.44
CA GLY A 72 -5.46 28.72 -14.78
C GLY A 72 -5.22 27.49 -15.65
N TYR A 73 -5.22 26.30 -15.05
CA TYR A 73 -4.97 25.00 -15.69
C TYR A 73 -3.57 24.84 -16.31
N ASP A 74 -2.60 25.61 -15.82
CA ASP A 74 -1.22 25.59 -16.27
C ASP A 74 -0.31 25.02 -15.17
N ALA A 75 0.09 23.76 -15.33
CA ALA A 75 0.94 23.05 -14.37
C ALA A 75 2.33 23.70 -14.18
N SER A 76 2.81 24.44 -15.17
CA SER A 76 4.10 25.15 -15.07
C SER A 76 4.07 26.23 -14.00
N LYS A 77 2.91 26.87 -13.79
CA LYS A 77 2.66 27.96 -12.84
C LYS A 77 2.43 27.50 -11.40
N VAL A 78 2.30 26.19 -11.16
CA VAL A 78 2.18 25.64 -9.81
C VAL A 78 3.46 25.91 -9.03
N ALA A 79 3.33 26.52 -7.84
CA ALA A 79 4.48 26.85 -7.00
C ALA A 79 5.25 25.59 -6.58
N PHE A 80 6.59 25.68 -6.56
CA PHE A 80 7.45 24.54 -6.25
C PHE A 80 7.17 23.98 -4.85
N PHE A 81 7.21 24.83 -3.83
CA PHE A 81 6.87 24.48 -2.45
C PHE A 81 5.49 25.06 -2.09
N PRO A 82 4.58 24.27 -1.48
CA PRO A 82 4.68 22.84 -1.20
C PRO A 82 4.23 21.94 -2.36
N TRP A 83 3.60 22.50 -3.40
CA TRP A 83 2.73 21.76 -4.32
C TRP A 83 3.46 20.80 -5.26
N LYS A 84 4.50 21.25 -5.98
CA LYS A 84 5.24 20.35 -6.88
C LYS A 84 5.87 19.19 -6.10
N ILE A 85 6.38 19.46 -4.90
CA ILE A 85 6.94 18.40 -4.02
C ILE A 85 5.89 17.33 -3.70
N ILE A 86 4.65 17.73 -3.36
CA ILE A 86 3.56 16.79 -3.08
C ILE A 86 3.27 15.90 -4.30
N VAL A 87 3.20 16.48 -5.51
CA VAL A 87 2.96 15.73 -6.76
C VAL A 87 4.09 14.75 -7.04
N PHE A 88 5.34 15.17 -6.85
CA PHE A 88 6.50 14.30 -6.99
C PHE A 88 6.43 13.14 -5.99
N ILE A 89 6.33 13.43 -4.69
CA ILE A 89 6.28 12.39 -3.64
C ILE A 89 5.12 11.44 -3.89
N GLY A 90 3.93 11.95 -4.20
CA GLY A 90 2.77 11.14 -4.54
C GLY A 90 3.02 10.22 -5.73
N SER A 91 3.47 10.77 -6.86
CA SER A 91 3.69 9.99 -8.09
C SER A 91 4.76 8.90 -7.93
N TYR A 92 5.86 9.19 -7.24
CA TYR A 92 6.90 8.19 -6.99
C TYR A 92 6.45 7.16 -5.94
N SER A 93 5.73 7.57 -4.90
CA SER A 93 5.21 6.65 -3.88
C SER A 93 4.25 5.64 -4.48
N GLU A 94 3.43 6.05 -5.45
CA GLU A 94 2.47 5.20 -6.17
C GLU A 94 3.13 4.10 -7.03
N VAL A 95 4.41 4.25 -7.37
CA VAL A 95 5.19 3.20 -8.06
C VAL A 95 6.03 2.40 -7.06
N ILE A 96 6.80 3.09 -6.22
CA ILE A 96 7.85 2.49 -5.40
C ILE A 96 7.24 1.64 -4.28
N LEU A 97 6.25 2.16 -3.55
CA LEU A 97 5.70 1.45 -2.39
C LEU A 97 5.02 0.13 -2.80
N PRO A 98 4.21 0.05 -3.88
CA PRO A 98 3.68 -1.22 -4.36
C PRO A 98 4.76 -2.26 -4.68
N ILE A 99 5.85 -1.86 -5.34
CA ILE A 99 6.96 -2.77 -5.68
C ILE A 99 7.63 -3.29 -4.41
N LEU A 100 7.90 -2.40 -3.45
CA LEU A 100 8.48 -2.78 -2.15
C LEU A 100 7.60 -3.78 -1.40
N ILE A 101 6.28 -3.57 -1.40
CA ILE A 101 5.33 -4.52 -0.79
C ILE A 101 5.41 -5.88 -1.49
N VAL A 102 5.38 -5.96 -2.81
CA VAL A 102 5.41 -7.25 -3.52
C VAL A 102 6.70 -8.03 -3.22
N LEU A 103 7.84 -7.36 -3.33
CA LEU A 103 9.15 -7.96 -3.04
C LEU A 103 9.30 -8.34 -1.56
N GLY A 104 8.55 -7.69 -0.68
CA GLY A 104 8.75 -7.79 0.76
C GLY A 104 10.08 -7.16 1.17
N LEU A 105 10.34 -5.93 0.69
CA LEU A 105 11.53 -5.13 1.00
C LEU A 105 11.13 -3.87 1.75
N PHE A 106 11.74 -3.63 2.92
CA PHE A 106 11.35 -2.61 3.89
C PHE A 106 9.84 -2.62 4.17
N THR A 107 9.26 -3.82 4.29
CA THR A 107 7.81 -4.04 4.19
C THR A 107 7.01 -3.24 5.21
N ARG A 108 7.53 -3.10 6.43
CA ARG A 108 6.85 -2.34 7.48
C ARG A 108 6.75 -0.85 7.12
N ILE A 109 7.84 -0.28 6.60
CA ILE A 109 7.90 1.13 6.19
C ILE A 109 7.03 1.33 4.95
N ALA A 110 7.15 0.45 3.96
CA ALA A 110 6.34 0.50 2.75
C ALA A 110 4.84 0.43 3.08
N ALA A 111 4.44 -0.43 4.02
CA ALA A 111 3.05 -0.59 4.43
C ALA A 111 2.51 0.65 5.15
N LEU A 112 3.29 1.28 6.03
CA LEU A 112 2.93 2.56 6.64
C LEU A 112 2.78 3.66 5.58
N GLY A 113 3.69 3.69 4.60
CA GLY A 113 3.59 4.57 3.43
C GLY A 113 2.30 4.35 2.64
N MET A 114 1.94 3.09 2.37
CA MET A 114 0.70 2.73 1.68
C MET A 114 -0.56 3.14 2.46
N ILE A 115 -0.56 3.02 3.80
CA ILE A 115 -1.66 3.53 4.63
C ILE A 115 -1.80 5.04 4.44
N GLY A 116 -0.70 5.78 4.59
CA GLY A 116 -0.70 7.23 4.37
C GLY A 116 -1.18 7.61 2.97
N PHE A 117 -0.71 6.90 1.95
CA PHE A 117 -1.13 7.09 0.55
C PHE A 117 -2.63 6.89 0.38
N VAL A 118 -3.19 5.78 0.87
CA VAL A 118 -4.63 5.47 0.76
C VAL A 118 -5.50 6.48 1.51
N LEU A 119 -5.04 6.98 2.66
CA LEU A 119 -5.74 8.03 3.39
C LEU A 119 -5.75 9.35 2.62
N VAL A 120 -4.60 9.78 2.08
CA VAL A 120 -4.51 10.99 1.25
C VAL A 120 -5.34 10.84 -0.02
N GLN A 121 -5.26 9.70 -0.70
CA GLN A 121 -6.08 9.39 -1.87
C GLN A 121 -7.58 9.48 -1.53
N SER A 122 -7.99 9.00 -0.35
CA SER A 122 -9.37 9.12 0.11
C SER A 122 -9.82 10.52 0.36
N TYR A 123 -8.98 11.30 1.02
CA TYR A 123 -9.26 12.71 1.21
C TYR A 123 -9.39 13.44 -0.13
N VAL A 124 -8.48 13.19 -1.08
CA VAL A 124 -8.50 13.84 -2.39
C VAL A 124 -9.74 13.46 -3.20
N ASP A 125 -10.12 12.19 -3.22
CA ASP A 125 -11.32 11.75 -3.93
C ASP A 125 -12.60 12.40 -3.41
N ILE A 126 -12.70 12.56 -2.09
CA ILE A 126 -13.87 13.17 -1.43
C ILE A 126 -13.84 14.70 -1.60
N ALA A 127 -12.74 15.34 -1.22
CA ALA A 127 -12.66 16.78 -1.12
C ALA A 127 -12.52 17.47 -2.49
N PHE A 128 -11.93 16.78 -3.48
CA PHE A 128 -11.53 17.42 -4.73
C PHE A 128 -12.02 16.73 -6.00
N HIS A 129 -12.30 15.42 -6.00
CA HIS A 129 -12.93 14.74 -7.15
C HIS A 129 -14.45 14.56 -6.99
N GLY A 130 -15.02 15.04 -5.89
CA GLY A 130 -16.47 15.04 -5.68
C GLY A 130 -17.07 13.64 -5.59
N ALA A 131 -16.37 12.70 -4.93
CA ALA A 131 -16.87 11.35 -4.71
C ALA A 131 -18.30 11.37 -4.17
N LYS A 132 -19.20 10.67 -4.86
CA LYS A 132 -20.62 10.64 -4.50
C LYS A 132 -20.86 9.75 -3.28
N ALA A 133 -22.01 9.93 -2.62
CA ALA A 133 -22.39 9.16 -1.44
C ALA A 133 -22.24 7.63 -1.62
N ALA A 134 -22.61 7.08 -2.78
CA ALA A 134 -22.45 5.65 -3.06
C ALA A 134 -20.98 5.21 -3.23
N THR A 135 -20.09 6.09 -3.71
CA THR A 135 -18.65 5.82 -3.81
C THR A 135 -17.99 5.89 -2.43
N ILE A 136 -18.42 6.84 -1.60
CA ILE A 136 -17.96 6.98 -0.21
C ILE A 136 -18.43 5.77 0.60
N GLY A 137 -19.73 5.46 0.54
CA GLY A 137 -20.39 4.39 1.27
C GLY A 137 -20.65 4.72 2.73
N ALA A 138 -20.99 3.69 3.50
CA ALA A 138 -21.11 3.71 4.95
C ALA A 138 -20.67 2.35 5.50
N TRP A 139 -20.09 2.33 6.70
CA TRP A 139 -19.95 1.07 7.43
C TRP A 139 -21.27 0.66 8.05
N PHE A 140 -21.42 -0.66 8.29
CA PHE A 140 -22.58 -1.27 8.94
C PHE A 140 -23.90 -1.13 8.16
N ASP A 141 -23.82 -1.05 6.83
CA ASP A 141 -24.98 -1.26 5.95
C ASP A 141 -25.02 -2.70 5.41
N ASN A 142 -25.93 -2.99 4.50
CA ASN A 142 -26.11 -4.31 3.89
C ASN A 142 -25.33 -4.49 2.56
N LEU A 143 -24.46 -3.54 2.21
CA LEU A 143 -23.59 -3.57 1.04
C LEU A 143 -22.13 -3.69 1.51
N SER A 144 -21.23 -4.07 0.60
CA SER A 144 -19.81 -4.29 0.93
C SER A 144 -18.88 -3.91 -0.23
N ASN A 145 -19.33 -2.99 -1.07
CA ASN A 145 -18.70 -2.65 -2.34
C ASN A 145 -18.44 -1.15 -2.50
N ALA A 146 -18.62 -0.33 -1.45
CA ALA A 146 -18.25 1.06 -1.51
C ALA A 146 -16.72 1.20 -1.67
N VAL A 147 -16.32 2.01 -2.65
CA VAL A 147 -14.91 2.13 -3.04
C VAL A 147 -14.06 2.72 -1.92
N ILE A 148 -14.62 3.65 -1.13
CA ILE A 148 -13.85 4.31 -0.07
C ILE A 148 -14.00 3.55 1.24
N LEU A 149 -15.15 3.61 1.90
CA LEU A 149 -15.25 3.07 3.26
C LEU A 149 -15.09 1.54 3.32
N ASP A 150 -15.64 0.76 2.38
CA ASP A 150 -15.51 -0.70 2.46
C ASP A 150 -14.13 -1.16 1.96
N GLN A 151 -13.83 -0.87 0.69
CA GLN A 151 -12.63 -1.40 0.05
C GLN A 151 -11.36 -0.87 0.71
N ARG A 152 -11.26 0.43 1.01
CA ARG A 152 -10.04 0.97 1.63
C ARG A 152 -9.87 0.55 3.07
N THR A 153 -10.93 0.18 3.78
CA THR A 153 -10.80 -0.46 5.09
C THR A 153 -10.09 -1.80 4.96
N LEU A 154 -10.45 -2.61 3.98
CA LEU A 154 -9.77 -3.88 3.71
C LEU A 154 -8.31 -3.67 3.28
N TRP A 155 -8.04 -2.64 2.48
CA TRP A 155 -6.67 -2.30 2.07
C TRP A 155 -5.83 -1.85 3.26
N VAL A 156 -6.35 -0.92 4.07
CA VAL A 156 -5.68 -0.44 5.29
C VAL A 156 -5.48 -1.58 6.28
N PHE A 157 -6.43 -2.51 6.43
CA PHE A 157 -6.25 -3.69 7.27
C PHE A 157 -5.10 -4.58 6.76
N LEU A 158 -5.02 -4.84 5.45
CA LEU A 158 -3.93 -5.59 4.85
C LEU A 158 -2.57 -4.92 5.12
N PHE A 159 -2.48 -3.60 4.92
CA PHE A 159 -1.24 -2.87 5.18
C PHE A 159 -0.92 -2.80 6.68
N LEU A 160 -1.91 -2.65 7.55
CA LEU A 160 -1.70 -2.67 9.00
C LEU A 160 -1.17 -4.03 9.45
N TYR A 161 -1.71 -5.11 8.89
CA TYR A 161 -1.16 -6.45 9.11
C TYR A 161 0.32 -6.53 8.73
N LEU A 162 0.69 -6.08 7.52
CA LEU A 162 2.08 -6.07 7.05
C LEU A 162 2.98 -5.14 7.90
N ALA A 163 2.47 -4.00 8.36
CA ALA A 163 3.20 -3.07 9.22
C ALA A 163 3.50 -3.69 10.59
N LEU A 164 2.57 -4.46 11.16
CA LEU A 164 2.69 -5.08 12.48
C LEU A 164 3.43 -6.42 12.45
N LYS A 165 3.16 -7.27 11.47
CA LYS A 165 3.70 -8.64 11.38
C LYS A 165 4.89 -8.78 10.43
N GLY A 166 5.06 -7.85 9.48
CA GLY A 166 6.14 -7.88 8.51
C GLY A 166 5.87 -8.80 7.30
N ALA A 167 6.92 -9.05 6.53
CA ALA A 167 6.85 -9.69 5.20
C ALA A 167 6.73 -11.22 5.21
N GLY A 168 7.06 -11.86 6.35
CA GLY A 168 7.27 -13.31 6.47
C GLY A 168 8.63 -13.78 5.92
N LYS A 169 9.00 -15.04 6.16
CA LYS A 169 10.30 -15.63 5.77
C LYS A 169 10.55 -15.67 4.25
N VAL A 170 9.52 -15.69 3.41
CA VAL A 170 9.66 -15.69 1.94
C VAL A 170 9.72 -14.25 1.42
N SER A 171 10.72 -13.47 1.82
CA SER A 171 10.82 -12.04 1.49
C SER A 171 12.26 -11.58 1.34
N VAL A 172 12.46 -10.44 0.67
CA VAL A 172 13.78 -9.81 0.62
C VAL A 172 14.23 -9.33 2.01
N ASP A 173 13.31 -8.85 2.85
CA ASP A 173 13.58 -8.49 4.25
C ASP A 173 14.25 -9.64 5.00
N HIS A 174 13.70 -10.87 4.89
CA HIS A 174 14.28 -12.04 5.55
C HIS A 174 15.64 -12.44 4.97
N LEU A 175 15.81 -12.33 3.64
CA LEU A 175 17.08 -12.62 2.97
C LEU A 175 18.18 -11.65 3.39
N LEU A 176 17.86 -10.38 3.61
CA LEU A 176 18.83 -9.37 4.07
C LEU A 176 19.21 -9.62 5.53
N ASP A 177 18.23 -9.91 6.38
CA ASP A 177 18.45 -10.20 7.81
C ASP A 177 19.35 -11.45 8.00
N SER A 178 19.12 -12.52 7.24
CA SER A 178 19.93 -13.73 7.33
C SER A 178 21.40 -13.49 6.93
N ARG A 179 21.65 -12.70 5.88
CA ARG A 179 23.01 -12.38 5.42
C ARG A 179 23.77 -11.47 6.38
N LEU A 180 23.10 -10.50 6.99
CA LEU A 180 23.72 -9.63 8.00
C LEU A 180 24.10 -10.44 9.26
N GLY A 181 23.25 -11.39 9.66
CA GLY A 181 23.52 -12.30 10.77
C GLY A 181 24.70 -13.25 10.50
N GLU A 182 24.84 -13.75 9.26
CA GLU A 182 25.98 -14.57 8.85
C GLU A 182 27.29 -13.77 8.86
N GLY A 183 27.31 -12.57 8.26
CA GLY A 183 28.51 -11.72 8.22
C GLY A 183 29.05 -11.32 9.60
N ALA A 184 28.16 -11.11 10.57
CA ALA A 184 28.54 -10.81 11.96
C ALA A 184 29.16 -12.02 12.68
N ARG A 185 28.76 -13.26 12.34
CA ARG A 185 29.31 -14.48 12.93
C ARG A 185 30.67 -14.84 12.37
N THR A 186 30.94 -14.53 11.10
CA THR A 186 32.25 -14.78 10.48
C THR A 186 33.31 -13.75 10.88
N ALA A 187 32.89 -12.61 11.42
CA ALA A 187 33.76 -11.51 11.86
C ALA A 187 34.09 -11.55 13.38
N ALA A 188 33.49 -12.47 14.14
CA ALA A 188 33.71 -12.68 15.57
C ALA A 188 34.58 -13.94 15.81
#